data_AF-A0A845EXX2-F1
#
_entry.id   AF-A0A845EXX2-F1
#
_cell.length_a   1.000
_cell.length_b   1.000
_cell.length_c   1.000
_cell.angle_alpha   90.00
_cell.angle_beta   90.00
_cell.angle_gamma   90.00
#
_symmetry.space_group_name_H-M   'P 1'
#
loop_
_entity.id
_entity.type
_entity.pdbx_description
1 polymer ?
#
loop_
_entity_poly.entity_id
_entity_poly.type
_entity_poly.pdbx_seq_one_letter_code
_entity_poly.pdbx_strand_id
1 'polypeptide(L)'
;MKRFATKLVLWTSLVTMLSGCLYPESQKNENQIPYTDQIQSVQTAVEQYQDNKSVLPIKTRDQETPIYQKYPIDFKKLVPAFLQQAPGNSFENGGVFQYVLINVEENPTVRLIDLLLIEKVKDLQLRVNDYRRKKDYPPFNEVLAKDRYSINYEAMGIEEEITVKSPFTNDQLPFFLDQNGNVHIDYSSDLTKAIESNPDHNYQNGDDIRDLLANNSFYVPVASVPYTLENDKAVFLVK
;
A
#
# COMPACT_ATOMS: atom_id res chain seq x y z
N MET A 1 -30.47 50.58 17.12
CA MET A 1 -29.03 50.30 17.33
C MET A 1 -28.77 49.17 18.34
N LYS A 2 -29.30 49.20 19.58
CA LYS A 2 -29.06 48.14 20.59
C LYS A 2 -29.42 46.71 20.15
N ARG A 3 -30.54 46.51 19.43
CA ARG A 3 -30.99 45.19 18.93
C ARG A 3 -30.11 44.60 17.81
N PHE A 4 -29.39 45.45 17.06
CA PHE A 4 -28.46 45.00 16.02
C PHE A 4 -27.14 44.56 16.65
N ALA A 5 -26.68 45.27 17.68
CA ALA A 5 -25.49 44.89 18.44
C ALA A 5 -25.67 43.52 19.15
N THR A 6 -26.85 43.23 19.70
CA THR A 6 -27.11 41.93 20.36
C THR A 6 -27.11 40.76 19.36
N LYS A 7 -27.63 40.97 18.15
CA LYS A 7 -27.62 39.95 17.09
C LYS A 7 -26.21 39.70 16.54
N LEU A 8 -25.39 40.75 16.44
CA LEU A 8 -24.00 40.65 16.03
C LEU A 8 -23.18 39.84 17.04
N VAL A 9 -23.29 40.14 18.34
CA VAL A 9 -22.59 39.43 19.40
C VAL A 9 -22.99 37.95 19.47
N LEU A 10 -24.27 37.63 19.25
CA LEU A 10 -24.75 36.25 19.23
C LEU A 10 -24.23 35.46 18.03
N TRP A 11 -24.06 36.12 16.86
CA TRP A 11 -23.46 35.50 15.67
C TRP A 11 -21.96 35.26 15.88
N THR A 12 -21.23 36.23 16.42
CA THR A 12 -19.78 36.07 16.68
C THR A 12 -19.49 34.94 17.68
N SER A 13 -20.34 34.78 18.70
CA SER A 13 -20.26 33.68 19.67
C SER A 13 -20.52 32.30 19.06
N LEU A 14 -21.33 32.22 18.00
CA LEU A 14 -21.63 30.95 17.33
C LEU A 14 -20.48 30.53 16.41
N VAL A 15 -19.79 31.48 15.76
CA VAL A 15 -18.65 31.19 14.86
C VAL A 15 -17.43 30.69 15.63
N THR A 16 -17.19 31.20 16.84
CA THR A 16 -16.05 30.75 17.67
C THR A 16 -16.24 29.36 18.27
N MET A 17 -17.48 28.90 18.44
CA MET A 17 -17.75 27.52 18.88
C MET A 17 -17.57 26.49 17.75
N LEU A 18 -17.71 26.88 16.48
CA LEU A 18 -17.42 26.01 15.32
C LEU A 18 -15.92 25.88 15.01
N SER A 19 -15.04 26.64 15.66
CA SER A 19 -13.59 26.48 15.54
C SER A 19 -13.04 25.29 16.37
N GLY A 20 -13.92 24.55 17.07
CA GLY A 20 -13.56 23.34 17.79
C GLY A 20 -13.26 22.18 16.84
N CYS A 21 -12.03 21.69 16.89
CA CYS A 21 -11.46 20.57 16.12
C CYS A 21 -11.05 20.88 14.67
N LEU A 22 -10.26 21.94 14.47
CA LEU A 22 -9.32 21.95 13.34
C LEU A 22 -8.20 20.95 13.66
N TYR A 23 -8.29 19.74 13.10
CA TYR A 23 -7.27 18.70 13.26
C TYR A 23 -5.93 19.25 12.73
N PRO A 24 -4.88 19.38 13.55
CA PRO A 24 -3.65 20.06 13.15
C PRO A 24 -3.02 19.36 11.94
N GLU A 25 -2.87 20.09 10.85
CA GLU A 25 -2.30 19.58 9.60
C GLU A 25 -0.83 19.13 9.77
N SER A 26 -0.15 19.66 10.79
CA SER A 26 1.20 19.23 11.19
C SER A 26 1.28 17.78 11.68
N GLN A 27 0.21 17.24 12.30
CA GLN A 27 0.17 15.82 12.69
C GLN A 27 -0.01 14.88 11.49
N LYS A 28 -0.49 15.37 10.33
CA LYS A 28 -0.62 14.55 9.11
C LYS A 28 0.74 14.26 8.46
N ASN A 29 1.71 15.16 8.60
CA ASN A 29 3.03 14.99 7.99
C ASN A 29 3.99 14.17 8.87
N GLU A 30 3.87 14.25 10.21
CA GLU A 30 4.64 13.38 11.11
C GLU A 30 4.23 11.89 10.97
N ASN A 31 2.95 11.59 10.75
CA ASN A 31 2.42 10.21 10.63
C ASN A 31 2.78 9.45 9.33
N GLN A 32 3.55 10.03 8.42
CA GLN A 32 3.88 9.38 7.13
C GLN A 32 5.09 8.43 7.21
N ILE A 33 5.91 8.54 8.25
CA ILE A 33 6.97 7.56 8.50
C ILE A 33 6.37 6.48 9.40
N PRO A 34 6.44 5.19 9.03
CA PRO A 34 6.11 4.13 9.96
C PRO A 34 7.01 4.24 11.18
N TYR A 35 6.43 4.61 12.30
CA TYR A 35 7.14 4.59 13.56
C TYR A 35 7.36 3.12 13.90
N THR A 36 8.61 2.68 13.91
CA THR A 36 9.00 1.31 14.29
C THR A 36 8.32 0.86 15.57
N ASP A 37 8.19 1.76 16.54
CA ASP A 37 7.50 1.52 17.82
C ASP A 37 6.02 1.18 17.65
N GLN A 38 5.32 1.81 16.70
CA GLN A 38 3.91 1.50 16.42
C GLN A 38 3.77 0.11 15.79
N ILE A 39 4.65 -0.24 14.84
CA ILE A 39 4.65 -1.58 14.23
C ILE A 39 4.93 -2.63 15.31
N GLN A 40 5.95 -2.40 16.14
CA GLN A 40 6.31 -3.31 17.22
C GLN A 40 5.17 -3.45 18.24
N SER A 41 4.50 -2.35 18.59
CA SER A 41 3.33 -2.40 19.48
C SER A 41 2.20 -3.24 18.89
N VAL A 42 1.95 -3.15 17.58
CA VAL A 42 0.93 -3.98 16.92
C VAL A 42 1.39 -5.44 16.85
N GLN A 43 2.67 -5.70 16.56
CA GLN A 43 3.25 -7.05 16.56
C GLN A 43 3.05 -7.73 17.92
N THR A 44 3.45 -7.08 19.02
CA THR A 44 3.24 -7.60 20.37
C THR A 44 1.76 -7.84 20.68
N ALA A 45 0.86 -6.95 20.24
CA ALA A 45 -0.57 -7.14 20.45
C ALA A 45 -1.13 -8.34 19.67
N VAL A 46 -0.64 -8.59 18.45
CA VAL A 46 -0.99 -9.76 17.63
C VAL A 46 -0.52 -11.04 18.30
N GLU A 47 0.73 -11.09 18.76
CA GLU A 47 1.32 -12.23 19.46
C GLU A 47 0.53 -12.55 20.73
N GLN A 48 0.27 -11.55 21.57
CA GLN A 48 -0.53 -11.74 22.79
C GLN A 48 -1.95 -12.22 22.47
N TYR A 49 -2.58 -11.68 21.42
CA TYR A 49 -3.91 -12.14 20.99
C TYR A 49 -3.88 -13.61 20.55
N GLN A 50 -2.88 -13.99 19.75
CA GLN A 50 -2.69 -15.36 19.28
C GLN A 50 -2.45 -16.32 20.45
N ASP A 51 -1.60 -15.96 21.41
CA ASP A 51 -1.34 -16.77 22.60
C ASP A 51 -2.61 -16.99 23.45
N ASN A 52 -3.46 -15.96 23.55
CA ASN A 52 -4.67 -16.01 24.36
C ASN A 52 -5.86 -16.68 23.68
N LYS A 53 -5.94 -16.62 22.34
CA LYS A 53 -7.13 -17.05 21.57
C LYS A 53 -6.84 -18.20 20.60
N SER A 54 -5.58 -18.56 20.42
CA SER A 54 -5.10 -19.57 19.46
C SER A 54 -5.53 -19.30 18.01
N VAL A 55 -5.85 -18.04 17.67
CA VAL A 55 -6.25 -17.60 16.33
C VAL A 55 -5.69 -16.19 16.05
N LEU A 56 -5.51 -15.84 14.78
CA LEU A 56 -5.01 -14.52 14.39
C LEU A 56 -6.11 -13.43 14.38
N PRO A 57 -5.78 -12.18 14.76
CA PRO A 57 -6.72 -11.06 14.77
C PRO A 57 -6.86 -10.45 13.37
N ILE A 58 -7.32 -11.24 12.40
CA ILE A 58 -7.44 -10.81 10.99
C ILE A 58 -8.89 -10.59 10.56
N LYS A 59 -9.07 -9.75 9.54
CA LYS A 59 -10.33 -9.60 8.79
C LYS A 59 -10.42 -10.71 7.75
N THR A 60 -11.62 -11.27 7.58
CA THR A 60 -11.87 -12.25 6.51
C THR A 60 -11.81 -11.57 5.15
N ARG A 61 -11.14 -12.20 4.18
CA ARG A 61 -11.05 -11.79 2.78
C ARG A 61 -11.31 -12.98 1.87
N ASP A 62 -11.69 -12.71 0.62
CA ASP A 62 -11.94 -13.74 -0.38
C ASP A 62 -10.64 -14.45 -0.77
N GLN A 63 -10.74 -15.70 -1.23
CA GLN A 63 -9.57 -16.52 -1.59
C GLN A 63 -8.73 -15.92 -2.72
N GLU A 64 -9.37 -15.22 -3.65
CA GLU A 64 -8.75 -14.55 -4.81
C GLU A 64 -7.99 -13.26 -4.43
N THR A 65 -8.03 -12.85 -3.16
CA THR A 65 -7.32 -11.64 -2.72
C THR A 65 -5.80 -11.83 -2.88
N PRO A 66 -5.08 -10.86 -3.46
CA PRO A 66 -3.63 -10.92 -3.59
C PRO A 66 -2.94 -11.22 -2.26
N ILE A 67 -1.86 -12.00 -2.30
CA ILE A 67 -1.19 -12.55 -1.11
C ILE A 67 -0.91 -11.50 -0.03
N TYR A 68 -0.35 -10.35 -0.40
CA TYR A 68 -0.01 -9.26 0.52
C TYR A 68 -1.20 -8.46 1.06
N GLN A 69 -2.41 -8.68 0.52
CA GLN A 69 -3.64 -8.03 0.96
C GLN A 69 -4.59 -9.00 1.68
N LYS A 70 -4.22 -10.28 1.77
CA LYS A 70 -5.09 -11.36 2.21
C LYS A 70 -5.39 -11.34 3.70
N TYR A 71 -4.46 -10.86 4.52
CA TYR A 71 -4.57 -10.90 5.98
C TYR A 71 -4.50 -9.52 6.65
N PRO A 72 -5.45 -8.60 6.39
CA PRO A 72 -5.51 -7.34 7.11
C PRO A 72 -5.81 -7.57 8.59
N ILE A 73 -5.13 -6.81 9.45
CA ILE A 73 -5.35 -6.86 10.90
C ILE A 73 -6.72 -6.25 11.23
N ASP A 74 -7.46 -6.92 12.09
CA ASP A 74 -8.72 -6.44 12.66
C ASP A 74 -8.46 -5.82 14.04
N PHE A 75 -8.20 -4.51 14.06
CA PHE A 75 -7.98 -3.78 15.30
C PHE A 75 -9.15 -3.86 16.29
N LYS A 76 -10.37 -4.20 15.85
CA LYS A 76 -11.51 -4.41 16.77
C LYS A 76 -11.31 -5.63 17.68
N LYS A 77 -10.48 -6.59 17.27
CA LYS A 77 -10.12 -7.76 18.08
C LYS A 77 -8.99 -7.46 19.06
N LEU A 78 -8.16 -6.45 18.75
CA LEU A 78 -7.02 -6.05 19.57
C LEU A 78 -7.38 -4.98 20.59
N VAL A 79 -8.27 -4.04 20.24
CA VAL A 79 -8.61 -2.89 21.07
C VAL A 79 -9.86 -3.17 21.93
N PRO A 80 -9.88 -2.81 23.23
CA PRO A 80 -8.79 -2.22 24.03
C PRO A 80 -7.89 -3.26 24.75
N ALA A 81 -8.16 -4.56 24.56
CA ALA A 81 -7.63 -5.63 25.43
C ALA A 81 -6.11 -5.87 25.27
N PHE A 82 -5.60 -5.80 24.06
CA PHE A 82 -4.19 -6.04 23.70
C PHE A 82 -3.49 -4.77 23.20
N LEU A 83 -4.27 -3.77 22.81
CA LEU A 83 -3.78 -2.48 22.33
C LEU A 83 -4.75 -1.38 22.78
N GLN A 84 -4.25 -0.25 23.29
CA GLN A 84 -5.11 0.83 23.80
C GLN A 84 -6.00 1.43 22.70
N GLN A 85 -5.43 1.63 21.51
CA GLN A 85 -6.09 2.12 20.31
C GLN A 85 -5.29 1.72 19.08
N ALA A 86 -5.90 1.71 17.90
CA ALA A 86 -5.16 1.49 16.66
C ALA A 86 -4.07 2.59 16.48
N PRO A 87 -2.99 2.33 15.71
CA PRO A 87 -1.98 3.34 15.39
C PRO A 87 -2.57 4.56 14.67
N GLY A 88 -2.01 5.75 14.89
CA GLY A 88 -2.53 6.99 14.27
C GLY A 88 -2.34 7.05 12.75
N ASN A 89 -1.33 6.36 12.23
CA ASN A 89 -1.05 6.23 10.80
C ASN A 89 -1.84 5.08 10.13
N SER A 90 -2.62 4.32 10.90
CA SER A 90 -3.48 3.26 10.37
C SER A 90 -4.70 3.84 9.65
N PHE A 91 -5.15 3.15 8.60
CA PHE A 91 -6.35 3.50 7.85
C PHE A 91 -7.59 3.61 8.75
N GLU A 92 -7.71 2.73 9.74
CA GLU A 92 -8.79 2.74 10.72
C GLU A 92 -8.87 4.04 11.53
N ASN A 93 -7.76 4.78 11.65
CA ASN A 93 -7.67 6.09 12.30
C ASN A 93 -7.47 7.25 11.31
N GLY A 94 -7.73 7.03 10.02
CA GLY A 94 -7.62 8.06 8.98
C GLY A 94 -6.20 8.32 8.47
N GLY A 95 -5.25 7.42 8.78
CA GLY A 95 -3.93 7.40 8.16
C GLY A 95 -3.92 6.68 6.80
N VAL A 96 -2.72 6.50 6.25
CA VAL A 96 -2.50 5.97 4.90
C VAL A 96 -2.03 4.52 4.87
N PHE A 97 -1.81 3.90 6.03
CA PHE A 97 -1.31 2.53 6.10
C PHE A 97 -2.40 1.54 6.50
N GLN A 98 -2.56 0.47 5.71
CA GLN A 98 -3.30 -0.71 6.16
C GLN A 98 -2.32 -1.71 6.75
N TYR A 99 -2.52 -2.06 8.03
CA TYR A 99 -1.73 -3.09 8.69
C TYR A 99 -2.19 -4.48 8.23
N VAL A 100 -1.23 -5.33 7.88
CA VAL A 100 -1.44 -6.70 7.41
C VAL A 100 -0.47 -7.66 8.09
N LEU A 101 -0.81 -8.95 8.08
CA LEU A 101 0.11 -10.02 8.43
C LEU A 101 0.63 -10.71 7.17
N ILE A 102 1.94 -10.97 7.16
CA ILE A 102 2.57 -11.91 6.23
C ILE A 102 3.03 -13.15 7.01
N ASN A 103 3.44 -14.21 6.30
CA ASN A 103 3.99 -15.43 6.88
C ASN A 103 3.06 -16.08 7.93
N VAL A 104 1.74 -15.99 7.73
CA VAL A 104 0.71 -16.34 8.74
C VAL A 104 0.71 -17.80 9.19
N GLU A 105 1.27 -18.71 8.39
CA GLU A 105 1.31 -20.15 8.70
C GLU A 105 2.50 -20.51 9.59
N GLU A 106 3.59 -19.73 9.56
CA GLU A 106 4.84 -20.05 10.24
C GLU A 106 5.19 -19.02 11.32
N ASN A 107 5.35 -17.76 10.91
CA ASN A 107 5.73 -16.66 11.79
C ASN A 107 4.97 -15.38 11.42
N PRO A 108 3.72 -15.22 11.91
CA PRO A 108 2.86 -14.08 11.58
C PRO A 108 3.57 -12.75 11.87
N THR A 109 3.88 -12.02 10.81
CA THR A 109 4.69 -10.80 10.90
C THR A 109 3.90 -9.60 10.42
N VAL A 110 3.86 -8.54 11.23
CA VAL A 110 3.17 -7.28 10.91
C VAL A 110 3.95 -6.51 9.84
N ARG A 111 3.22 -6.11 8.80
CA ARG A 111 3.68 -5.25 7.71
C ARG A 111 2.62 -4.24 7.32
N LEU A 112 3.00 -3.29 6.46
CA LEU A 112 2.19 -2.18 6.03
C LEU A 112 1.95 -2.21 4.52
N ILE A 113 0.69 -2.06 4.14
CA ILE A 113 0.27 -1.63 2.82
C ILE A 113 0.26 -0.11 2.82
N ASP A 114 1.01 0.51 1.91
CA ASP A 114 0.83 1.93 1.59
C ASP A 114 -0.37 2.10 0.65
N LEU A 115 -1.44 2.70 1.16
CA LEU A 115 -2.67 2.90 0.40
C LEU A 115 -2.52 3.97 -0.69
N LEU A 116 -1.53 4.86 -0.60
CA LEU A 116 -1.27 5.86 -1.64
C LEU A 116 -0.82 5.19 -2.93
N LEU A 117 -0.05 4.10 -2.85
CA LEU A 117 0.33 3.31 -4.03
C LEU A 117 -0.90 2.69 -4.71
N ILE A 118 -1.83 2.15 -3.92
CA ILE A 118 -3.08 1.58 -4.42
C ILE A 118 -3.96 2.65 -5.06
N GLU A 119 -4.03 3.84 -4.46
CA GLU A 119 -4.77 4.98 -5.01
C GLU A 119 -4.20 5.39 -6.38
N LYS A 120 -2.87 5.50 -6.50
CA LYS A 120 -2.21 5.82 -7.77
C LYS A 120 -2.47 4.78 -8.87
N VAL A 121 -2.44 3.49 -8.51
CA VAL A 121 -2.81 2.40 -9.44
C VAL A 121 -4.25 2.55 -9.90
N LYS A 122 -5.19 2.83 -8.98
CA LYS A 122 -6.61 3.02 -9.31
C LYS A 122 -6.83 4.23 -10.22
N ASP A 123 -6.16 5.35 -9.95
CA ASP A 123 -6.25 6.56 -10.77
C ASP A 123 -5.77 6.30 -12.20
N LEU A 124 -4.63 5.61 -12.35
CA LEU A 124 -4.11 5.25 -13.67
C LEU A 124 -5.01 4.21 -14.36
N GLN A 125 -5.56 3.24 -13.62
CA GLN A 125 -6.50 2.27 -14.15
C GLN A 125 -7.75 2.95 -14.72
N LEU A 126 -8.27 3.98 -14.07
CA LEU A 126 -9.40 4.75 -14.59
C LEU A 126 -9.07 5.39 -15.94
N ARG A 127 -7.88 5.99 -16.08
CA ARG A 127 -7.40 6.59 -17.34
C ARG A 127 -7.25 5.54 -18.44
N VAL A 128 -6.68 4.38 -18.12
CA VAL A 128 -6.56 3.24 -19.03
C VAL A 128 -7.95 2.76 -19.49
N ASN A 129 -8.90 2.64 -18.56
CA ASN A 129 -10.27 2.24 -18.88
C ASN A 129 -10.97 3.29 -19.76
N ASP A 130 -10.75 4.58 -19.52
CA ASP A 130 -11.28 5.67 -20.33
C ASP A 130 -10.76 5.64 -21.76
N TYR A 131 -9.47 5.33 -21.94
CA TYR A 131 -8.87 5.10 -23.25
C TYR A 131 -9.50 3.89 -23.94
N ARG A 132 -9.60 2.75 -23.24
CA ARG A 132 -10.17 1.51 -23.78
C ARG A 132 -11.60 1.68 -24.26
N ARG A 133 -12.44 2.44 -23.55
CA ARG A 133 -13.82 2.73 -23.99
C ARG A 133 -13.90 3.51 -25.30
N LYS A 134 -12.84 4.21 -25.69
CA LYS A 134 -12.77 5.00 -26.94
C LYS A 134 -12.09 4.27 -28.09
N LYS A 135 -11.23 3.29 -27.80
CA LYS A 135 -10.33 2.66 -28.78
C LYS A 135 -10.46 1.13 -28.85
N ASP A 136 -11.24 0.50 -27.99
CA ASP A 136 -11.47 -0.95 -27.87
C ASP A 136 -10.23 -1.80 -27.51
N TYR A 137 -9.03 -1.20 -27.37
CA TYR A 137 -7.81 -1.86 -26.90
C TYR A 137 -7.08 -1.02 -25.83
N PRO A 138 -6.28 -1.64 -24.92
CA PRO A 138 -5.51 -0.91 -23.92
C PRO A 138 -4.38 -0.07 -24.54
N PRO A 139 -3.96 1.04 -23.89
CA PRO A 139 -2.87 1.88 -24.37
C PRO A 139 -1.52 1.22 -24.08
N PHE A 140 -1.17 0.18 -24.83
CA PHE A 140 0.12 -0.51 -24.70
C PHE A 140 1.15 0.06 -25.69
N ASN A 141 2.43 -0.04 -25.34
CA ASN A 141 3.55 0.33 -26.21
C ASN A 141 4.42 -0.88 -26.55
N GLU A 142 5.31 -1.29 -25.64
CA GLU A 142 6.28 -2.37 -25.83
C GLU A 142 5.92 -3.61 -25.01
N VAL A 143 6.39 -4.78 -25.46
CA VAL A 143 6.29 -6.04 -24.71
C VAL A 143 7.48 -6.12 -23.76
N LEU A 144 7.21 -6.07 -22.45
CA LEU A 144 8.22 -6.20 -21.40
C LEU A 144 8.54 -7.67 -21.12
N ALA A 145 7.50 -8.50 -21.09
CA ALA A 145 7.57 -9.96 -20.96
C ALA A 145 6.25 -10.57 -21.46
N LYS A 146 6.11 -11.90 -21.40
CA LYS A 146 4.85 -12.56 -21.69
C LYS A 146 3.73 -11.97 -20.82
N ASP A 147 2.66 -11.50 -21.46
CA ASP A 147 1.50 -10.88 -20.81
C ASP A 147 1.83 -9.62 -19.96
N ARG A 148 2.95 -8.94 -20.27
CA ARG A 148 3.40 -7.72 -19.58
C ARG A 148 3.78 -6.67 -20.61
N TYR A 149 3.14 -5.51 -20.54
CA TYR A 149 3.28 -4.46 -21.55
C TYR A 149 3.53 -3.10 -20.91
N SER A 150 4.41 -2.29 -21.50
CA SER A 150 4.56 -0.91 -21.10
C SER A 150 3.34 -0.08 -21.53
N ILE A 151 3.08 1.00 -20.81
CA ILE A 151 1.94 1.89 -21.06
C ILE A 151 2.33 2.96 -22.09
N ASN A 152 1.49 3.15 -23.11
CA ASN A 152 1.62 4.26 -24.05
C ASN A 152 0.93 5.52 -23.49
N TYR A 153 1.68 6.31 -22.73
CA TYR A 153 1.19 7.55 -22.13
C TYR A 153 0.83 8.62 -23.18
N GLU A 154 1.61 8.72 -24.26
CA GLU A 154 1.35 9.66 -25.35
C GLU A 154 0.00 9.39 -26.03
N ALA A 155 -0.35 8.12 -26.24
CA ALA A 155 -1.65 7.75 -26.80
C ALA A 155 -2.81 8.15 -25.88
N MET A 156 -2.58 8.23 -24.57
CA MET A 156 -3.55 8.74 -23.59
C MET A 156 -3.55 10.27 -23.46
N GLY A 157 -2.69 10.98 -24.19
CA GLY A 157 -2.53 12.43 -24.10
C GLY A 157 -1.84 12.86 -22.80
N ILE A 158 -0.95 12.03 -22.26
CA ILE A 158 -0.15 12.30 -21.07
C ILE A 158 1.30 12.48 -21.52
N GLU A 159 1.87 13.65 -21.24
CA GLU A 159 3.21 14.03 -21.72
C GLU A 159 4.35 13.34 -20.95
N GLU A 160 4.16 13.14 -19.65
CA GLU A 160 5.17 12.54 -18.78
C GLU A 160 4.70 11.18 -18.26
N GLU A 161 5.62 10.22 -18.20
CA GLU A 161 5.34 8.91 -17.60
C GLU A 161 4.96 9.08 -16.13
N ILE A 162 3.85 8.46 -15.76
CA ILE A 162 3.41 8.45 -14.36
C ILE A 162 4.21 7.37 -13.64
N THR A 163 4.79 7.72 -12.50
CA THR A 163 5.52 6.81 -11.62
C THR A 163 5.05 6.92 -10.19
N VAL A 164 5.49 5.98 -9.34
CA VAL A 164 5.31 6.06 -7.89
C VAL A 164 6.63 5.91 -7.17
N LYS A 165 6.75 6.56 -6.02
CA LYS A 165 7.93 6.43 -5.17
C LYS A 165 7.90 5.09 -4.43
N SER A 166 8.96 4.30 -4.57
CA SER A 166 9.13 3.04 -3.86
C SER A 166 9.21 3.25 -2.34
N PRO A 167 8.47 2.47 -1.54
CA PRO A 167 8.63 2.47 -0.09
C PRO A 167 9.88 1.70 0.38
N PHE A 168 10.54 0.96 -0.52
CA PHE A 168 11.72 0.14 -0.24
C PHE A 168 13.02 0.88 -0.55
N THR A 169 13.09 1.54 -1.71
CA THR A 169 14.33 2.14 -2.24
C THR A 169 14.25 3.66 -2.38
N ASN A 170 13.06 4.26 -2.28
CA ASN A 170 12.76 5.65 -2.65
C ASN A 170 12.92 5.99 -4.14
N ASP A 171 13.20 5.01 -5.01
CA ASP A 171 13.26 5.21 -6.45
C ASP A 171 11.87 5.46 -7.05
N GLN A 172 11.82 5.99 -8.27
CA GLN A 172 10.60 6.06 -9.05
C GLN A 172 10.36 4.72 -9.76
N LEU A 173 9.23 4.08 -9.48
CA LEU A 173 8.81 2.83 -10.09
C LEU A 173 7.81 3.10 -11.22
N PRO A 174 8.02 2.51 -12.41
CA PRO A 174 7.08 2.63 -13.51
C PRO A 174 5.85 1.73 -13.29
N PHE A 175 4.82 1.96 -14.11
CA PHE A 175 3.66 1.08 -14.21
C PHE A 175 3.70 0.26 -15.50
N PHE A 176 3.06 -0.90 -15.47
CA PHE A 176 2.84 -1.74 -16.66
C PHE A 176 1.41 -2.30 -16.68
N LEU A 177 1.02 -2.84 -17.83
CA LEU A 177 -0.26 -3.53 -18.05
C LEU A 177 -0.07 -5.03 -18.12
N ASP A 178 -1.01 -5.76 -17.51
CA ASP A 178 -1.17 -7.19 -17.79
C ASP A 178 -2.00 -7.44 -19.08
N GLN A 179 -2.14 -8.70 -19.47
CA GLN A 179 -2.97 -9.15 -20.60
C GLN A 179 -4.43 -8.67 -20.59
N ASN A 180 -4.98 -8.35 -19.41
CA ASN A 180 -6.35 -7.88 -19.25
C ASN A 180 -6.44 -6.35 -19.27
N GLY A 181 -5.30 -5.66 -19.38
CA GLY A 181 -5.18 -4.21 -19.28
C GLY A 181 -5.33 -3.70 -17.85
N ASN A 182 -5.01 -4.51 -16.84
CA ASN A 182 -4.90 -4.03 -15.47
C ASN A 182 -3.53 -3.42 -15.22
N VAL A 183 -3.50 -2.32 -14.48
CA VAL A 183 -2.31 -1.56 -14.10
C VAL A 183 -1.66 -2.18 -12.88
N HIS A 184 -0.34 -2.35 -12.94
CA HIS A 184 0.52 -2.87 -11.86
C HIS A 184 1.78 -2.03 -11.74
N ILE A 185 2.41 -2.06 -10.56
CA ILE A 185 3.69 -1.39 -10.28
C ILE A 185 4.84 -2.35 -10.59
N ASP A 186 5.82 -1.89 -11.34
CA ASP A 186 7.04 -2.64 -11.62
C ASP A 186 8.03 -2.54 -10.45
N TYR A 187 8.27 -3.67 -9.77
CA TYR A 187 9.20 -3.77 -8.65
C TYR A 187 10.54 -4.43 -9.03
N SER A 188 10.80 -4.67 -10.32
CA SER A 188 12.02 -5.33 -10.79
C SER A 188 13.30 -4.61 -10.34
N SER A 189 13.32 -3.28 -10.36
CA SER A 189 14.45 -2.48 -9.87
C SER A 189 14.69 -2.64 -8.38
N ASP A 190 13.62 -2.61 -7.58
CA ASP A 190 13.68 -2.79 -6.13
C ASP A 190 14.15 -4.20 -5.77
N LEU A 191 13.62 -5.21 -6.44
CA LEU A 191 13.99 -6.60 -6.23
C LEU A 191 15.42 -6.87 -6.64
N THR A 192 15.90 -6.29 -7.74
CA THR A 192 17.30 -6.41 -8.15
C THR A 192 18.24 -5.84 -7.08
N LYS A 193 17.93 -4.65 -6.53
CA LYS A 193 18.69 -4.10 -5.40
C LYS A 193 18.60 -4.95 -4.14
N ALA A 194 17.44 -5.57 -3.88
CA ALA A 194 17.26 -6.48 -2.76
C ALA A 194 18.07 -7.77 -2.92
N ILE A 195 18.17 -8.32 -4.13
CA ILE A 195 19.04 -9.45 -4.46
C ILE A 195 20.51 -9.08 -4.19
N GLU A 196 20.97 -7.96 -4.73
CA GLU A 196 22.35 -7.48 -4.55
C GLU A 196 22.71 -7.25 -3.07
N SER A 197 21.75 -6.79 -2.28
CA SER A 197 21.92 -6.54 -0.84
C SER A 197 21.82 -7.80 0.02
N ASN A 198 21.38 -8.93 -0.54
CA ASN A 198 21.18 -10.20 0.16
C ASN A 198 21.85 -11.36 -0.61
N PRO A 199 23.19 -11.40 -0.71
CA PRO A 199 23.91 -12.41 -1.49
C PRO A 199 23.71 -13.84 -0.98
N ASP A 200 23.31 -14.01 0.28
CA ASP A 200 23.09 -15.31 0.93
C ASP A 200 21.63 -15.82 0.80
N HIS A 201 20.84 -15.26 -0.11
CA HIS A 201 19.46 -15.70 -0.31
C HIS A 201 19.40 -17.11 -0.92
N ASN A 202 18.31 -17.85 -0.65
CA ASN A 202 18.13 -19.22 -1.14
C ASN A 202 17.21 -19.36 -2.38
N TYR A 203 16.80 -18.24 -2.98
CA TYR A 203 15.90 -18.26 -4.14
C TYR A 203 16.56 -18.83 -5.39
N GLN A 204 15.79 -19.60 -6.15
CA GLN A 204 16.16 -20.18 -7.44
C GLN A 204 15.33 -19.58 -8.58
N ASN A 205 15.78 -19.78 -9.82
CA ASN A 205 14.98 -19.43 -10.98
C ASN A 205 13.66 -20.24 -10.98
N GLY A 206 12.54 -19.54 -11.11
CA GLY A 206 11.19 -20.06 -10.97
C GLY A 206 10.51 -19.72 -9.65
N ASP A 207 11.26 -19.34 -8.60
CA ASP A 207 10.69 -18.93 -7.32
C ASP A 207 10.11 -17.51 -7.38
N ASP A 208 9.06 -17.25 -6.60
CA ASP A 208 8.56 -15.88 -6.39
C ASP A 208 9.43 -15.17 -5.36
N ILE A 209 10.17 -14.15 -5.80
CA ILE A 209 11.18 -13.47 -4.97
C ILE A 209 10.65 -12.23 -4.25
N ARG A 210 9.35 -11.91 -4.35
CA ARG A 210 8.78 -10.69 -3.72
C ARG A 210 8.95 -10.63 -2.21
N ASP A 211 9.08 -11.78 -1.57
CA ASP A 211 9.33 -11.88 -0.13
C ASP A 211 10.69 -11.32 0.28
N LEU A 212 11.65 -11.12 -0.65
CA LEU A 212 12.86 -10.35 -0.39
C LEU A 212 12.56 -8.91 0.05
N LEU A 213 11.53 -8.28 -0.52
CA LEU A 213 11.12 -6.93 -0.13
C LEU A 213 10.30 -6.95 1.17
N ALA A 214 9.35 -7.87 1.25
CA ALA A 214 8.42 -7.95 2.38
C ALA A 214 9.11 -8.36 3.69
N ASN A 215 10.10 -9.25 3.64
CA ASN A 215 10.79 -9.72 4.85
C ASN A 215 11.83 -8.70 5.35
N ASN A 216 12.45 -7.92 4.46
CA ASN A 216 13.52 -6.99 4.80
C ASN A 216 13.08 -5.53 4.99
N SER A 217 11.77 -5.27 5.03
CA SER A 217 11.22 -3.93 5.27
C SER A 217 9.93 -3.98 6.08
N PHE A 218 9.36 -2.82 6.41
CA PHE A 218 8.06 -2.72 7.04
C PHE A 218 6.89 -2.79 6.06
N TYR A 219 7.15 -2.80 4.75
CA TYR A 219 6.14 -2.68 3.71
C TYR A 219 5.97 -4.00 2.94
N VAL A 220 4.86 -4.11 2.22
CA VAL A 220 4.62 -5.20 1.26
C VAL A 220 4.46 -4.63 -0.16
N PRO A 221 4.92 -5.35 -1.22
CA PRO A 221 4.83 -4.86 -2.60
C PRO A 221 3.40 -5.02 -3.12
N VAL A 222 2.63 -3.93 -3.04
CA VAL A 222 1.20 -3.89 -3.43
C VAL A 222 1.04 -3.64 -4.92
N ALA A 223 -0.08 -4.07 -5.50
CA ALA A 223 -0.33 -3.98 -6.94
C ALA A 223 0.84 -4.53 -7.79
N SER A 224 1.41 -5.63 -7.30
CA SER A 224 2.60 -6.28 -7.83
C SER A 224 2.25 -7.67 -8.37
N VAL A 225 2.99 -8.12 -9.37
CA VAL A 225 2.90 -9.48 -9.93
C VAL A 225 4.09 -10.31 -9.44
N PRO A 226 4.07 -11.65 -9.54
CA PRO A 226 5.23 -12.47 -9.22
C PRO A 226 6.46 -12.13 -10.08
N TYR A 227 7.64 -12.19 -9.46
CA TYR A 227 8.95 -12.01 -10.09
C TYR A 227 9.85 -13.20 -9.76
N THR A 228 10.86 -13.47 -10.57
CA THR A 228 11.85 -14.50 -10.30
C THR A 228 13.27 -14.01 -10.58
N LEU A 229 14.24 -14.81 -10.17
CA LEU A 229 15.66 -14.54 -10.33
C LEU A 229 16.18 -15.10 -11.65
N GLU A 230 16.79 -14.26 -12.48
CA GLU A 230 17.51 -14.67 -13.68
C GLU A 230 18.78 -13.83 -13.84
N ASN A 231 19.94 -14.51 -13.89
CA ASN A 231 21.26 -13.86 -14.04
C ASN A 231 21.47 -12.70 -13.04
N ASP A 232 21.21 -12.96 -11.76
CA ASP A 232 21.32 -11.99 -10.66
C ASP A 232 20.41 -10.75 -10.78
N LYS A 233 19.38 -10.82 -11.64
CA LYS A 233 18.39 -9.75 -11.81
C LYS A 233 16.99 -10.27 -11.58
N ALA A 234 16.13 -9.39 -11.09
CA ALA A 234 14.71 -9.68 -10.99
C ALA A 234 14.05 -9.51 -12.36
N VAL A 235 13.35 -10.57 -12.81
CA VAL A 235 12.55 -10.57 -14.03
C VAL A 235 11.11 -11.01 -13.71
N PHE A 236 10.15 -10.70 -14.57
CA PHE A 236 8.76 -11.14 -14.37
C PHE A 236 8.68 -12.67 -14.34
N LEU A 237 8.04 -13.23 -13.31
CA LEU A 237 7.76 -14.66 -13.28
C LEU A 237 6.52 -14.93 -14.14
N VAL A 238 6.77 -15.43 -15.34
CA VAL A 238 5.75 -15.79 -16.32
C VAL A 238 5.69 -17.31 -16.44
N LYS A 239 4.48 -17.88 -16.44
CA LYS A 239 4.23 -19.33 -16.64
C LYS A 239 3.83 -19.61 -18.08
#